data_AF-A0ABD1SMP9-F1
#
_entry.id   AF-A0ABD1SMP9-F1
#
_cell.length_a   1.000
_cell.length_b   1.000
_cell.length_c   1.000
_cell.angle_alpha   90.00
_cell.angle_beta   90.00
_cell.angle_gamma   90.00
#
_symmetry.space_group_name_H-M   'P 1'
#
loop_
_entity.id
_entity.type
_entity.pdbx_description
1 polymer ?
#
loop_
_entity_poly.entity_id
_entity_poly.type
_entity_poly.pdbx_seq_one_letter_code
_entity_poly.pdbx_strand_id
1 'polypeptide(L)'
;MVSFGPYNHGLPELRMVEEFKPKVLIMFVSSSGKDKEFFYYMILKVIDHVRNCYVGVSIDVYDDGALAEMMLLDACFTIYLMKISMGDGEKYFHFHQHFGMAARSFAFRDVFTRESNSTLGY
;
A
#
# COMPACT_ATOMS: atom_id res chain seq x y z
N MET A 1 -0.29 -7.87 8.40
CA MET A 1 -1.31 -6.84 8.62
C MET A 1 -1.07 -5.70 7.65
N VAL A 2 -1.56 -5.84 6.42
CA VAL A 2 -1.40 -4.82 5.39
C VAL A 2 -2.76 -4.31 5.00
N SER A 3 -3.00 -3.03 5.27
CA SER A 3 -4.16 -2.38 4.71
C SER A 3 -3.83 -2.04 3.27
N PHE A 4 -4.34 -2.83 2.34
CA PHE A 4 -4.32 -2.51 0.92
C PHE A 4 -5.75 -2.55 0.41
N GLY A 5 -6.11 -1.49 -0.28
CA GLY A 5 -7.39 -1.25 -0.90
C GLY A 5 -8.55 -1.23 0.09
N PRO A 6 -9.77 -1.15 -0.46
CA PRO A 6 -10.99 -1.06 0.33
C PRO A 6 -11.26 -2.30 1.20
N TYR A 7 -10.60 -3.45 0.97
CA TYR A 7 -10.75 -4.65 1.81
C TYR A 7 -10.39 -4.44 3.28
N ASN A 8 -9.47 -3.52 3.57
CA ASN A 8 -8.84 -3.39 4.89
C ASN A 8 -8.87 -1.96 5.44
N HIS A 9 -9.48 -1.03 4.69
CA HIS A 9 -9.51 0.38 5.05
C HIS A 9 -10.36 0.62 6.30
N GLY A 10 -9.82 1.36 7.29
CA GLY A 10 -10.53 1.73 8.51
C GLY A 10 -10.50 0.69 9.65
N LEU A 11 -9.80 -0.43 9.49
CA LEU A 11 -9.63 -1.39 10.59
C LEU A 11 -8.75 -0.79 11.71
N PRO A 12 -9.19 -0.78 12.98
CA PRO A 12 -8.45 -0.17 14.09
C PRO A 12 -7.02 -0.71 14.26
N GLU A 13 -6.86 -2.00 13.97
CA GLU A 13 -5.61 -2.74 14.01
C GLU A 13 -4.61 -2.36 12.89
N LEU A 14 -5.07 -1.68 11.84
CA LEU A 14 -4.24 -1.20 10.73
C LEU A 14 -4.02 0.31 10.73
N ARG A 15 -4.61 1.01 11.71
CA ARG A 15 -4.58 2.48 11.80
C ARG A 15 -3.17 3.07 11.81
N MET A 16 -2.23 2.42 12.51
CA MET A 16 -0.83 2.89 12.52
C MET A 16 -0.19 2.85 11.13
N VAL A 17 -0.54 1.85 10.31
CA VAL A 17 -0.04 1.76 8.93
C VAL A 17 -0.70 2.83 8.06
N GLU A 18 -2.02 3.00 8.17
CA GLU A 18 -2.76 4.06 7.47
C GLU A 18 -2.20 5.45 7.75
N GLU A 19 -1.92 5.77 9.03
CA GLU A 19 -1.36 7.07 9.42
C GLU A 19 0.10 7.26 8.95
N PHE A 20 0.80 6.18 8.61
CA PHE A 20 2.16 6.23 8.09
C PHE A 20 2.22 6.39 6.57
N LYS A 21 1.25 5.89 5.80
CA LYS A 21 1.26 5.97 4.33
C LYS A 21 1.40 7.40 3.78
N PRO A 22 0.76 8.46 4.35
CA PRO A 22 0.97 9.82 3.89
C PRO A 22 2.43 10.28 3.99
N LYS A 23 3.16 9.85 5.03
CA LYS A 23 4.59 10.15 5.17
C LYS A 23 5.39 9.48 4.07
N VAL A 24 5.07 8.23 3.75
CA VAL A 24 5.71 7.49 2.66
C VAL A 24 5.42 8.14 1.29
N LEU A 25 4.19 8.60 1.06
CA LEU A 25 3.83 9.36 -0.14
C LEU A 25 4.69 10.63 -0.28
N ILE A 26 4.84 11.41 0.79
CA ILE A 26 5.69 12.62 0.78
C ILE A 26 7.15 12.27 0.40
N MET A 27 7.69 11.20 0.99
CA MET A 27 9.05 10.73 0.66
C MET A 27 9.16 10.30 -0.81
N PHE A 28 8.16 9.58 -1.32
CA PHE A 28 8.12 9.13 -2.70
C PHE A 28 8.07 10.30 -3.68
N VAL A 29 7.11 11.22 -3.49
CA VAL A 29 6.93 12.43 -4.32
C VAL A 29 8.22 13.26 -4.35
N SER A 30 8.79 13.55 -3.17
CA SER A 30 10.06 14.31 -3.05
C SER A 30 11.23 13.67 -3.82
N SER A 31 11.27 12.34 -3.91
CA SER A 31 12.32 11.61 -4.63
C SER A 31 12.05 11.44 -6.13
N SER A 32 10.83 11.71 -6.60
CA SER A 32 10.37 11.34 -7.93
C SER A 32 10.54 12.42 -9.00
N GLY A 33 10.75 13.67 -8.59
CA GLY A 33 10.75 14.83 -9.49
C GLY A 33 9.37 15.18 -10.08
N LYS A 34 8.29 14.57 -9.58
CA LYS A 34 6.89 14.85 -9.95
C LYS A 34 6.09 15.21 -8.70
N ASP A 35 4.95 15.87 -8.89
CA ASP A 35 4.02 16.20 -7.81
C ASP A 35 3.05 15.04 -7.51
N LYS A 36 2.26 15.18 -6.43
CA LYS A 36 1.27 14.17 -6.04
C LYS A 36 0.19 14.04 -7.12
N GLU A 37 -0.21 15.16 -7.68
CA GLU A 37 -1.27 15.32 -8.67
C GLU A 37 -0.99 14.52 -9.93
N PHE A 38 0.27 14.49 -10.38
CA PHE A 38 0.72 13.66 -11.49
C PHE A 38 0.41 12.18 -11.25
N PHE A 39 0.81 11.63 -10.09
CA PHE A 39 0.58 10.21 -9.78
C PHE A 39 -0.90 9.91 -9.54
N TYR A 40 -1.59 10.80 -8.84
CA TYR A 40 -3.03 10.71 -8.62
C TYR A 40 -3.79 10.63 -9.96
N TYR A 41 -3.46 11.49 -10.92
CA TYR A 41 -4.07 11.47 -12.24
C TYR A 41 -3.71 10.21 -13.05
N MET A 42 -2.50 9.68 -12.89
CA MET A 42 -2.12 8.39 -13.50
C MET A 42 -2.98 7.24 -12.99
N ILE A 43 -3.36 7.26 -11.71
CA ILE A 43 -4.27 6.25 -11.12
C ILE A 43 -5.70 6.48 -11.58
N LEU A 44 -6.18 7.74 -11.59
CA LEU A 44 -7.52 8.07 -12.10
C LEU A 44 -7.75 7.56 -13.52
N LYS A 45 -6.74 7.64 -14.39
CA LYS A 45 -6.80 7.11 -15.76
C LYS A 45 -7.09 5.62 -15.86
N VAL A 46 -6.79 4.85 -14.80
CA VAL A 46 -6.99 3.41 -14.75
C VAL A 46 -8.03 3.01 -13.70
N ILE A 47 -8.78 3.96 -13.13
CA ILE A 47 -9.63 3.74 -11.97
C ILE A 47 -10.76 2.74 -12.24
N ASP A 48 -11.32 2.74 -13.46
CA ASP A 48 -12.32 1.75 -13.86
C ASP A 48 -11.74 0.33 -13.86
N HIS A 49 -10.48 0.18 -14.26
CA HIS A 49 -9.80 -1.12 -14.18
C HIS A 49 -9.54 -1.52 -12.73
N VAL A 50 -9.13 -0.56 -11.89
CA VAL A 50 -8.99 -0.77 -10.45
C VAL A 50 -10.31 -1.25 -9.84
N ARG A 51 -11.44 -0.60 -10.13
CA ARG A 51 -12.77 -1.01 -9.62
C ARG A 51 -13.08 -2.47 -9.99
N ASN A 52 -12.80 -2.86 -11.23
CA ASN A 52 -13.03 -4.22 -11.70
C ASN A 52 -12.14 -5.28 -11.02
N CYS A 53 -11.04 -4.90 -10.38
CA CYS A 53 -10.22 -5.82 -9.58
C CYS A 53 -10.84 -6.18 -8.22
N TYR A 54 -11.83 -5.41 -7.74
CA TYR A 54 -12.47 -5.59 -6.42
C TYR A 54 -13.86 -6.22 -6.53
N VAL A 55 -14.02 -7.25 -7.38
CA VAL A 55 -15.30 -7.97 -7.53
C VAL A 55 -15.74 -8.56 -6.18
N GLY A 56 -16.96 -8.25 -5.76
CA GLY A 56 -17.53 -8.76 -4.51
C GLY A 56 -17.25 -7.92 -3.26
N VAL A 57 -16.59 -6.75 -3.40
CA VAL A 57 -16.48 -5.75 -2.33
C VAL A 57 -17.38 -4.57 -2.65
N SER A 58 -18.08 -4.06 -1.64
CA SER A 58 -18.80 -2.79 -1.76
C SER A 58 -17.81 -1.63 -1.80
N ILE A 59 -17.27 -1.37 -2.99
CA ILE A 59 -16.42 -0.20 -3.27
C ILE A 59 -17.24 1.00 -3.73
N ASP A 60 -18.55 0.84 -3.88
CA ASP A 60 -19.49 1.87 -4.36
C ASP A 60 -19.61 3.06 -3.39
N VAL A 61 -19.15 2.88 -2.14
CA VAL A 61 -19.04 3.95 -1.14
C VAL A 61 -17.91 4.94 -1.45
N TYR A 62 -16.97 4.58 -2.31
CA TYR A 62 -15.86 5.43 -2.72
C TYR A 62 -16.11 5.99 -4.12
N ASP A 63 -16.10 7.32 -4.24
CA ASP A 63 -15.96 7.94 -5.55
C ASP A 63 -14.57 7.64 -6.16
N ASP A 64 -14.40 7.94 -7.45
CA ASP A 64 -13.16 7.67 -8.15
C ASP A 64 -11.95 8.38 -7.53
N GLY A 65 -12.16 9.56 -6.95
CA GLY A 65 -11.09 10.33 -6.33
C GLY A 65 -10.64 9.72 -5.01
N ALA A 66 -11.57 9.36 -4.14
CA ALA A 66 -11.29 8.67 -2.89
C ALA A 66 -10.61 7.32 -3.15
N LEU A 67 -11.07 6.56 -4.15
CA LEU A 67 -10.45 5.30 -4.54
C LEU A 67 -9.04 5.53 -5.10
N ALA A 68 -8.84 6.54 -5.94
CA ALA A 68 -7.53 6.86 -6.51
C ALA A 68 -6.53 7.31 -5.44
N GLU A 69 -6.97 8.10 -4.45
CA GLU A 69 -6.13 8.50 -3.32
C GLU A 69 -5.72 7.30 -2.46
N MET A 70 -6.66 6.39 -2.18
CA MET A 70 -6.37 5.15 -1.47
C MET A 70 -5.32 4.31 -2.20
N MET A 71 -5.51 4.10 -3.51
CA MET A 71 -4.56 3.35 -4.34
C MET A 71 -3.18 4.02 -4.41
N LEU A 72 -3.12 5.35 -4.40
CA LEU A 72 -1.86 6.08 -4.43
C LEU A 72 -1.06 5.83 -3.15
N LEU A 73 -1.71 5.96 -2.00
CA LEU A 73 -1.12 5.71 -0.69
C LEU A 73 -0.62 4.26 -0.59
N ASP A 74 -1.43 3.32 -1.07
CA ASP A 74 -1.09 1.90 -1.10
C ASP A 74 0.12 1.61 -1.98
N ALA A 75 0.12 2.09 -3.22
CA ALA A 75 1.21 1.87 -4.17
C ALA A 75 2.53 2.44 -3.64
N CYS A 76 2.52 3.64 -3.08
CA CYS A 76 3.71 4.24 -2.46
C CYS A 76 4.22 3.41 -1.27
N PHE A 77 3.31 2.90 -0.45
CA PHE A 77 3.67 2.04 0.68
C PHE A 77 4.23 0.68 0.23
N THR A 78 3.66 0.07 -0.81
CA THR A 78 4.20 -1.15 -1.41
C THR A 78 5.62 -0.95 -1.93
N ILE A 79 5.87 0.13 -2.68
CA ILE A 79 7.22 0.45 -3.18
C ILE A 79 8.20 0.66 -2.02
N TYR A 80 7.76 1.32 -0.95
CA TYR A 80 8.57 1.52 0.25
C TYR A 80 8.96 0.19 0.91
N LEU A 81 8.01 -0.75 1.06
CA LEU A 81 8.29 -2.09 1.56
C LEU A 81 9.23 -2.87 0.62
N MET A 82 9.05 -2.76 -0.69
CA MET A 82 9.95 -3.38 -1.68
C MET A 82 11.39 -2.86 -1.53
N LYS A 83 11.59 -1.55 -1.36
CA LYS A 83 12.94 -0.97 -1.13
C LYS A 83 13.59 -1.53 0.13
N ILE A 84 12.84 -1.66 1.23
CA ILE A 84 13.33 -2.32 2.45
C ILE A 84 13.74 -3.76 2.16
N SER A 85 12.91 -4.49 1.42
CA SER A 85 13.15 -5.89 1.04
C SER A 85 14.42 -6.05 0.22
N MET A 86 14.72 -5.07 -0.63
CA MET A 86 15.91 -5.02 -1.49
C MET A 86 17.16 -4.51 -0.77
N GLY A 87 17.09 -4.23 0.53
CA GLY A 87 18.24 -3.85 1.35
C GLY A 87 18.50 -2.35 1.46
N ASP A 88 17.51 -1.50 1.17
CA ASP A 88 17.61 -0.06 1.43
C ASP A 88 17.68 0.20 2.96
N GLY A 89 18.90 0.40 3.46
CA GLY A 89 19.19 0.58 4.88
C GLY A 89 18.56 1.83 5.50
N GLU A 90 18.38 2.90 4.71
CA GLU A 90 17.73 4.12 5.20
C GLU A 90 16.24 3.89 5.41
N LYS A 91 15.55 3.27 4.44
CA LYS A 91 14.12 2.94 4.59
C LYS A 91 13.90 1.89 5.67
N TYR A 92 14.83 0.95 5.80
CA TYR A 92 14.82 -0.03 6.89
C TYR A 92 14.90 0.69 8.25
N PHE A 93 15.90 1.54 8.46
CA PHE A 93 16.06 2.29 9.71
C PHE A 93 14.84 3.18 10.00
N HIS A 94 14.33 3.89 8.99
CA HIS A 94 13.15 4.73 9.12
C HIS A 94 11.89 3.94 9.51
N PHE A 95 11.66 2.76 8.89
CA PHE A 95 10.55 1.87 9.25
C PHE A 95 10.70 1.36 10.68
N HIS A 96 11.92 0.98 11.08
CA HIS A 96 12.21 0.51 12.43
C HIS A 96 12.03 1.58 13.50
N GLN A 97 12.42 2.82 13.23
CA GLN A 97 12.19 3.93 14.15
C GLN A 97 10.70 4.18 14.36
N HIS A 98 9.87 3.96 13.33
CA HIS A 98 8.44 4.22 13.40
C HIS A 98 7.62 3.06 14.02
N PHE A 99 7.95 1.81 13.68
CA PHE A 99 7.15 0.64 14.08
C PHE A 99 7.87 -0.32 15.05
N GLY A 100 9.14 -0.06 15.39
CA GLY A 100 9.95 -0.91 16.26
C GLY A 100 10.48 -2.18 15.58
N MET A 101 11.25 -2.97 16.33
CA MET A 101 11.90 -4.20 15.85
C MET A 101 10.92 -5.33 15.50
N ALA A 102 9.75 -5.38 16.17
CA ALA A 102 8.77 -6.46 16.02
C ALA A 102 7.94 -6.39 14.73
N ALA A 103 7.96 -5.27 14.01
CA ALA A 103 7.13 -5.04 12.83
C ALA A 103 7.55 -5.87 11.59
N ARG A 104 8.77 -6.42 11.58
CA ARG A 104 9.32 -7.25 10.50
C ARG A 104 8.44 -8.46 10.17
N SER A 105 7.89 -9.11 11.20
CA SER A 105 7.15 -10.36 11.06
C SER A 105 5.75 -10.21 10.43
N PHE A 106 5.22 -8.99 10.39
CA PHE A 106 3.81 -8.74 10.04
C PHE A 106 3.60 -8.11 8.66
N ALA A 107 4.56 -7.35 8.14
CA ALA A 107 4.45 -6.74 6.80
C ALA A 107 4.81 -7.74 5.68
N PHE A 108 5.80 -8.61 5.93
CA PHE A 108 6.35 -9.52 4.92
C PHE A 108 5.57 -10.84 4.79
N ARG A 109 4.90 -11.29 5.85
CA ARG A 109 4.20 -12.58 5.84
C ARG A 109 2.94 -12.54 4.97
N ASP A 110 2.27 -11.39 4.84
CA ASP A 110 1.05 -11.27 4.01
C ASP A 110 1.36 -10.97 2.54
N VAL A 111 2.42 -10.21 2.23
CA VAL A 111 2.75 -9.84 0.84
C VAL A 111 3.26 -11.04 0.03
N PHE A 112 3.92 -12.00 0.67
CA PHE A 112 4.47 -13.18 0.00
C PHE A 112 3.66 -14.48 0.17
N THR A 113 2.65 -14.54 1.06
CA THR A 113 1.80 -15.74 1.21
C THR A 113 0.52 -15.63 0.37
N ARG A 114 0.66 -15.36 -0.94
CA ARG A 114 -0.40 -15.61 -1.94
C ARG A 114 0.13 -16.15 -3.26
N GLU A 115 1.28 -16.82 -3.25
CA GLU A 115 1.71 -17.63 -4.41
C GLU A 115 1.96 -19.11 -4.06
N SER A 116 2.00 -19.50 -2.77
CA SER A 116 2.28 -20.89 -2.39
C SER A 116 1.06 -21.79 -2.14
N ASN A 117 -0.17 -21.26 -2.15
CA ASN A 117 -1.38 -22.05 -1.88
C ASN A 117 -2.31 -22.27 -3.09
N SER A 118 -1.92 -21.86 -4.29
CA SER A 118 -2.63 -22.19 -5.53
C SER A 118 -2.02 -23.36 -6.31
N THR A 119 -1.00 -24.04 -5.77
CA THR A 119 -0.29 -25.12 -6.50
C THR A 119 -0.27 -26.49 -5.81
N LEU A 120 -1.02 -26.69 -4.73
CA LEU A 120 -1.22 -28.03 -4.13
C LEU A 120 -2.70 -28.36 -3.99
N GLY A 121 -3.37 -28.43 -5.15
CA GLY A 121 -4.62 -29.14 -5.33
C GLY A 121 -4.41 -30.23 -6.39
N TYR A 122 -3.84 -31.36 -5.98
CA TYR A 122 -3.98 -32.66 -6.63
C TYR A 122 -4.36 -33.67 -5.54
#